data_AF-A0A327K4P2-F1
#
_entry.id   AF-A0A327K4P2-F1
#
_cell.length_a   1.000
_cell.length_b   1.000
_cell.length_c   1.000
_cell.angle_alpha   90.00
_cell.angle_beta   90.00
_cell.angle_gamma   90.00
#
_symmetry.space_group_name_H-M   'P 1'
#
loop_
_entity.id
_entity.type
_entity.pdbx_description
1 polymer ?
#
loop_
_entity_poly.entity_id
_entity_poly.type
_entity_poly.pdbx_seq_one_letter_code
_entity_poly.pdbx_strand_id
1 'polypeptide(L)'
;PEAAGLHVGFLAGVIAAQPTRADALIAAMVPFPQEESWVIVRAIAYSGHPDWKGLLARSAARFPHHDAMIQAYVSDRMPTLARLAMDEPASVWTRMRGWFRFGEPADKTPALAVGPDVLDTLWGIYFATGDAAPLARIVALLPWSEERADAGRLTVGCMAKFTLAANAARDPVLLALLRNELAAQPAGTAGVLKDTIAAAESIDLGRIRKESIDAIRALEKANQPVATPQRDSSLWRRTVAAVLLR
;
A
#
# COMPACT_ATOMS: atom_id res chain seq x y z
N PRO A 1 4.75 3.16 -13.83
CA PRO A 1 4.85 4.53 -13.26
C PRO A 1 4.53 4.50 -11.76
N GLU A 2 5.56 4.53 -10.94
CA GLU A 2 5.49 4.34 -9.47
C GLU A 2 4.92 5.57 -8.72
N ALA A 3 4.57 6.66 -9.40
CA ALA A 3 4.16 7.93 -8.79
C ALA A 3 2.71 8.36 -9.05
N ALA A 4 1.87 7.50 -9.62
CA ALA A 4 0.49 7.86 -9.96
C ALA A 4 -0.56 7.40 -8.93
N GLY A 5 -0.14 6.73 -7.84
CA GLY A 5 -1.04 6.21 -6.80
C GLY A 5 -1.99 7.27 -6.25
N LEU A 6 -1.48 8.47 -5.95
CA LEU A 6 -2.29 9.59 -5.46
C LEU A 6 -3.40 9.98 -6.44
N HIS A 7 -3.09 10.05 -7.73
CA HIS A 7 -4.07 10.39 -8.77
C HIS A 7 -5.11 9.28 -8.97
N VAL A 8 -4.67 8.01 -8.99
CA VAL A 8 -5.56 6.85 -9.02
C VAL A 8 -6.53 6.91 -7.85
N GLY A 9 -6.01 7.15 -6.64
CA GLY A 9 -6.80 7.23 -5.41
C GLY A 9 -7.81 8.37 -5.44
N PHE A 10 -7.37 9.57 -5.85
CA PHE A 10 -8.26 10.73 -5.92
C PHE A 10 -9.42 10.51 -6.89
N LEU A 11 -9.12 10.03 -8.11
CA LEU A 11 -10.16 9.71 -9.09
C LEU A 11 -11.09 8.58 -8.60
N ALA A 12 -10.53 7.55 -7.95
CA ALA A 12 -11.31 6.47 -7.35
C ALA A 12 -12.29 7.00 -6.31
N GLY A 13 -11.84 7.90 -5.42
CA GLY A 13 -12.68 8.54 -4.41
C GLY A 13 -13.77 9.43 -5.02
N VAL A 14 -13.45 10.21 -6.05
CA VAL A 14 -14.45 11.03 -6.78
C VAL A 14 -15.54 10.16 -7.40
N ILE A 15 -15.18 9.02 -8.02
CA ILE A 15 -16.13 8.06 -8.58
C ILE A 15 -16.98 7.44 -7.46
N ALA A 16 -16.36 7.03 -6.35
CA ALA A 16 -17.03 6.41 -5.21
C ALA A 16 -18.07 7.34 -4.56
N ALA A 17 -17.73 8.63 -4.43
CA ALA A 17 -18.59 9.63 -3.81
C ALA A 17 -19.82 10.00 -4.66
N GLN A 18 -19.80 9.71 -5.96
CA GLN A 18 -20.87 10.08 -6.89
C GLN A 18 -21.27 8.90 -7.80
N PRO A 19 -21.79 7.80 -7.24
CA PRO A 19 -22.03 6.57 -8.00
C PRO A 19 -23.02 6.75 -9.16
N THR A 20 -24.06 7.57 -8.97
CA THR A 20 -25.07 7.85 -10.02
C THR A 20 -24.52 8.68 -11.19
N ARG A 21 -23.37 9.34 -11.01
CA ARG A 21 -22.72 10.17 -12.03
C ARG A 21 -21.42 9.57 -12.54
N ALA A 22 -21.07 8.34 -12.14
CA ALA A 22 -19.80 7.71 -12.46
C ALA A 22 -19.51 7.70 -13.97
N ASP A 23 -20.47 7.29 -14.82
CA ASP A 23 -20.30 7.29 -16.28
C ASP A 23 -19.98 8.68 -16.86
N ALA A 24 -20.63 9.73 -16.33
CA ALA A 24 -20.42 11.11 -16.77
C ALA A 24 -19.06 11.66 -16.28
N LEU A 25 -18.67 11.34 -15.05
CA LEU A 25 -17.36 11.70 -14.50
C LEU A 25 -16.23 11.03 -15.29
N ILE A 26 -16.36 9.73 -15.59
CA ILE A 26 -15.38 9.00 -16.41
C ILE A 26 -15.30 9.60 -17.82
N ALA A 27 -16.43 9.97 -18.42
CA ALA A 27 -16.45 10.62 -19.73
C ALA A 27 -15.74 11.98 -19.71
N ALA A 28 -15.85 12.75 -18.62
CA ALA A 28 -15.16 14.02 -18.47
C ALA A 28 -13.64 13.87 -18.27
N MET A 29 -13.15 12.68 -17.88
CA MET A 29 -11.72 12.37 -17.72
C MET A 29 -11.03 11.95 -19.03
N VAL A 30 -11.77 11.89 -20.16
CA VAL A 30 -11.24 11.48 -21.48
C VAL A 30 -10.18 12.42 -22.10
N PRO A 31 -10.01 13.72 -21.78
CA PRO A 31 -8.90 14.49 -22.35
C PRO A 31 -7.51 14.05 -21.87
N PHE A 32 -7.39 12.99 -21.04
CA PHE A 32 -6.11 12.38 -20.71
C PHE A 32 -5.41 11.78 -21.95
N PRO A 33 -4.08 11.95 -22.09
CA PRO A 33 -3.31 11.21 -23.09
C PRO A 33 -3.59 9.70 -23.00
N GLN A 34 -3.74 9.04 -24.15
CA GLN A 34 -4.12 7.62 -24.15
C GLN A 34 -3.12 6.75 -23.38
N GLU A 35 -1.83 7.10 -23.40
CA GLU A 35 -0.76 6.43 -22.64
C GLU A 35 -0.96 6.49 -21.12
N GLU A 36 -1.61 7.54 -20.61
CA GLU A 36 -1.81 7.78 -19.17
C GLU A 36 -3.20 7.34 -18.68
N SER A 37 -4.12 7.03 -19.60
CA SER A 37 -5.50 6.67 -19.27
C SER A 37 -5.67 5.37 -18.47
N TRP A 38 -4.61 4.58 -18.30
CA TRP A 38 -4.58 3.44 -17.37
C TRP A 38 -4.90 3.86 -15.92
N VAL A 39 -4.60 5.11 -15.55
CA VAL A 39 -4.92 5.68 -14.23
C VAL A 39 -6.44 5.67 -14.01
N ILE A 40 -7.23 6.01 -15.03
CA ILE A 40 -8.69 6.02 -14.98
C ILE A 40 -9.22 4.58 -14.88
N VAL A 41 -8.67 3.66 -15.67
CA VAL A 41 -9.03 2.22 -15.60
C VAL A 41 -8.81 1.68 -14.18
N ARG A 42 -7.65 1.95 -13.58
CA ARG A 42 -7.36 1.53 -12.20
C ARG A 42 -8.26 2.23 -11.19
N ALA A 43 -8.52 3.52 -11.36
CA ALA A 43 -9.38 4.30 -10.47
C ALA A 43 -10.81 3.74 -10.43
N ILE A 44 -11.38 3.34 -11.58
CA ILE A 44 -12.69 2.69 -11.63
C ILE A 44 -12.65 1.38 -10.83
N ALA A 45 -11.65 0.52 -11.05
CA ALA A 45 -11.52 -0.75 -10.33
C ALA A 45 -11.31 -0.57 -8.82
N TYR A 46 -10.70 0.54 -8.40
CA TYR A 46 -10.36 0.84 -7.01
C TYR A 46 -11.43 1.66 -6.28
N SER A 47 -12.40 2.22 -7.01
CA SER A 47 -13.46 3.10 -6.47
C SER A 47 -14.39 2.42 -5.46
N GLY A 48 -14.49 1.09 -5.47
CA GLY A 48 -15.51 0.38 -4.69
C GLY A 48 -16.95 0.59 -5.20
N HIS A 49 -17.12 1.19 -6.38
CA HIS A 49 -18.43 1.33 -7.02
C HIS A 49 -19.09 -0.05 -7.24
N PRO A 50 -20.37 -0.27 -6.88
CA PRO A 50 -21.00 -1.60 -6.99
C PRO A 50 -20.95 -2.21 -8.41
N ASP A 51 -21.11 -1.37 -9.44
CA ASP A 51 -21.02 -1.74 -10.87
C ASP A 51 -19.66 -1.37 -11.50
N TRP A 52 -18.55 -1.40 -10.76
CA TRP A 52 -17.24 -1.00 -11.31
C TRP A 52 -16.83 -1.82 -12.55
N LYS A 53 -17.20 -3.10 -12.62
CA LYS A 53 -16.95 -3.96 -13.80
C LYS A 53 -17.77 -3.52 -15.01
N GLY A 54 -19.05 -3.20 -14.82
CA GLY A 54 -19.91 -2.66 -15.88
C GLY A 54 -19.41 -1.31 -16.38
N LEU A 55 -18.97 -0.44 -15.47
CA LEU A 55 -18.34 0.85 -15.82
C LEU A 55 -17.09 0.66 -16.69
N LEU A 56 -16.22 -0.29 -16.34
CA LEU A 56 -15.04 -0.63 -17.14
C LEU A 56 -15.43 -1.15 -18.52
N ALA A 57 -16.36 -2.10 -18.59
CA ALA A 57 -16.81 -2.70 -19.85
C ALA A 57 -17.41 -1.65 -20.80
N ARG A 58 -18.25 -0.74 -20.29
CA ARG A 58 -18.82 0.37 -21.08
C ARG A 58 -17.78 1.39 -21.51
N SER A 59 -16.73 1.56 -20.72
CA SER A 59 -15.66 2.53 -21.00
C SER A 59 -14.55 1.96 -21.88
N ALA A 60 -14.53 0.66 -22.18
CA ALA A 60 -13.45 0.00 -22.90
C ALA A 60 -13.13 0.65 -24.27
N ALA A 61 -14.17 1.05 -25.01
CA ALA A 61 -14.01 1.73 -26.30
C ALA A 61 -13.27 3.08 -26.19
N ARG A 62 -13.22 3.70 -25.01
CA ARG A 62 -12.52 4.97 -24.74
C ARG A 62 -11.04 4.75 -24.41
N PHE A 63 -10.64 3.53 -24.06
CA PHE A 63 -9.30 3.19 -23.61
C PHE A 63 -8.70 2.02 -24.41
N PRO A 64 -8.63 2.11 -25.75
CA PRO A 64 -8.26 0.97 -26.60
C PRO A 64 -6.87 0.41 -26.29
N HIS A 65 -5.92 1.26 -25.87
CA HIS A 65 -4.56 0.84 -25.50
C HIS A 65 -4.50 0.06 -24.17
N HIS A 66 -5.57 0.07 -23.37
CA HIS A 66 -5.64 -0.58 -22.06
C HIS A 66 -6.67 -1.72 -22.01
N ASP A 67 -7.15 -2.21 -23.15
CA ASP A 67 -8.13 -3.31 -23.20
C ASP A 67 -7.62 -4.54 -22.43
N ALA A 68 -6.35 -4.92 -22.59
CA ALA A 68 -5.77 -6.04 -21.84
C ALA A 68 -5.87 -5.88 -20.32
N MET A 69 -5.69 -4.66 -19.79
CA MET A 69 -5.84 -4.34 -18.37
C MET A 69 -7.31 -4.38 -17.95
N ILE A 70 -8.21 -3.83 -18.77
CA ILE A 70 -9.66 -3.87 -18.56
C ILE A 70 -10.14 -5.33 -18.47
N GLN A 71 -9.79 -6.16 -19.45
CA GLN A 71 -10.16 -7.58 -19.46
C GLN A 71 -9.58 -8.33 -18.25
N ALA A 72 -8.37 -7.98 -17.82
CA ALA A 72 -7.76 -8.59 -16.64
C ALA A 72 -8.55 -8.26 -15.36
N TYR A 73 -9.01 -7.02 -15.19
CA TYR A 73 -9.87 -6.64 -14.08
C TYR A 73 -11.26 -7.27 -14.14
N VAL A 74 -11.93 -7.19 -15.30
CA VAL A 74 -13.29 -7.74 -15.48
C VAL A 74 -13.32 -9.25 -15.22
N SER A 75 -12.26 -9.95 -15.62
CA SER A 75 -12.08 -11.40 -15.41
C SER A 75 -11.41 -11.77 -14.08
N ASP A 76 -11.34 -10.86 -13.11
CA ASP A 76 -10.79 -11.13 -11.76
C ASP A 76 -9.32 -11.59 -11.72
N ARG A 77 -8.54 -11.31 -12.77
CA ARG A 77 -7.11 -11.63 -12.87
C ARG A 77 -6.21 -10.56 -12.25
N MET A 78 -6.75 -9.37 -11.96
CA MET A 78 -6.05 -8.30 -11.26
C MET A 78 -6.70 -7.98 -9.91
N PRO A 79 -5.89 -7.67 -8.89
CA PRO A 79 -6.39 -7.38 -7.55
C PRO A 79 -6.95 -5.96 -7.46
N THR A 80 -7.86 -5.72 -6.51
CA THR A 80 -8.43 -4.40 -6.21
C THR A 80 -8.09 -3.98 -4.78
N LEU A 81 -8.33 -2.70 -4.43
CA LEU A 81 -8.18 -2.21 -3.05
C LEU A 81 -9.07 -2.93 -2.02
N ALA A 82 -10.05 -3.72 -2.46
CA ALA A 82 -10.83 -4.56 -1.54
C ALA A 82 -10.02 -5.77 -1.03
N ARG A 83 -8.95 -6.16 -1.73
CA ARG A 83 -8.12 -7.34 -1.42
C ARG A 83 -6.69 -6.96 -1.03
N LEU A 84 -6.52 -5.94 -0.19
CA LEU A 84 -5.20 -5.57 0.31
C LEU A 84 -4.58 -6.72 1.11
N ALA A 85 -3.33 -7.06 0.78
CA ALA A 85 -2.52 -8.01 1.52
C ALA A 85 -2.00 -7.37 2.82
N MET A 86 -2.90 -7.10 3.75
CA MET A 86 -2.53 -6.66 5.10
C MET A 86 -2.46 -7.89 6.00
N ASP A 87 -1.49 -7.89 6.93
CA ASP A 87 -1.51 -8.85 8.03
C ASP A 87 -2.80 -8.55 8.82
N GLU A 88 -3.77 -9.46 8.84
CA GLU A 88 -5.01 -9.22 9.60
C GLU A 88 -4.63 -8.93 11.07
N PRO A 89 -4.91 -7.74 11.64
CA PRO A 89 -5.11 -7.71 13.07
C PRO A 89 -6.37 -8.54 13.32
N ALA A 90 -6.27 -9.51 14.23
CA ALA A 90 -7.39 -10.33 14.67
C ALA A 90 -8.49 -9.44 15.27
N SER A 91 -9.32 -8.85 14.42
CA SER A 91 -10.56 -8.23 14.83
C SER A 91 -11.46 -9.33 15.34
N VAL A 92 -12.01 -9.13 16.53
CA VAL A 92 -13.04 -9.99 17.14
C VAL A 92 -14.21 -10.23 16.14
N TRP A 93 -14.44 -9.29 15.22
CA TRP A 93 -15.41 -9.38 14.12
C TRP A 93 -15.09 -10.48 13.09
N THR A 94 -13.82 -10.79 12.85
CA THR A 94 -13.39 -11.85 11.92
C THR A 94 -13.59 -13.24 12.52
N ARG A 95 -13.30 -13.40 13.83
CA ARG A 95 -13.53 -14.68 14.53
C ARG A 95 -15.01 -15.06 14.59
N MET A 96 -15.89 -14.06 14.69
CA MET A 96 -17.33 -14.28 14.79
C MET A 96 -17.98 -14.66 13.44
N ARG A 97 -17.42 -14.23 12.30
CA ARG A 97 -17.85 -14.64 10.96
C ARG A 97 -17.27 -15.99 10.49
N GLY A 98 -16.20 -16.47 11.13
CA GLY A 98 -15.53 -17.73 10.76
C GLY A 98 -16.38 -18.99 10.99
N TRP A 99 -17.35 -18.97 11.90
CA TRP A 99 -18.20 -20.13 12.20
C TRP A 99 -19.28 -20.39 11.12
N PHE A 100 -19.56 -19.42 10.25
CA PHE A 100 -20.60 -19.50 9.23
C PHE A 100 -20.09 -19.79 7.81
N ARG A 101 -18.77 -19.93 7.61
CA ARG A 101 -18.12 -20.02 6.27
C ARG A 101 -17.65 -21.43 5.89
N PHE A 102 -18.32 -22.48 6.34
CA PHE A 102 -18.15 -23.82 5.73
C PHE A 102 -18.86 -23.84 4.36
N GLY A 103 -18.13 -23.51 3.29
CA GLY A 103 -18.59 -23.76 1.91
C GLY A 103 -18.28 -22.70 0.83
N GLU A 104 -17.61 -21.58 1.14
CA GLU A 104 -17.23 -20.64 0.06
C GLU A 104 -16.01 -21.17 -0.72
N PRO A 105 -16.08 -21.24 -2.07
CA PRO A 105 -14.93 -21.64 -2.87
C PRO A 105 -13.78 -20.65 -2.69
N ALA A 106 -12.55 -21.16 -2.67
CA ALA A 106 -11.34 -20.36 -2.60
C ALA A 106 -11.36 -19.30 -3.71
N ASP A 107 -11.32 -18.05 -3.29
CA ASP A 107 -11.32 -16.87 -4.14
C ASP A 107 -10.04 -16.84 -5.01
N LYS A 108 -10.19 -16.84 -6.32
CA LYS A 108 -9.07 -17.00 -7.27
C LYS A 108 -8.31 -15.70 -7.56
N THR A 109 -8.82 -14.55 -7.13
CA THR A 109 -8.14 -13.27 -7.34
C THR A 109 -6.95 -13.12 -6.40
N PRO A 110 -5.76 -12.72 -6.88
CA PRO A 110 -4.61 -12.48 -5.99
C PRO A 110 -4.90 -11.34 -5.01
N ALA A 111 -4.17 -11.32 -3.88
CA ALA A 111 -4.16 -10.17 -2.99
C ALA A 111 -3.31 -9.03 -3.59
N LEU A 112 -3.71 -7.79 -3.36
CA LEU A 112 -2.96 -6.60 -3.73
C LEU A 112 -1.82 -6.40 -2.73
N ALA A 113 -0.58 -6.57 -3.19
CA ALA A 113 0.61 -6.24 -2.38
C ALA A 113 0.57 -4.78 -1.95
N VAL A 114 0.85 -4.51 -0.67
CA VAL A 114 0.87 -3.14 -0.14
C VAL A 114 2.27 -2.55 -0.36
N GLY A 115 2.38 -1.68 -1.37
CA GLY A 115 3.55 -0.89 -1.66
C GLY A 115 3.34 0.61 -1.43
N PRO A 116 4.35 1.45 -1.71
CA PRO A 116 4.22 2.91 -1.66
C PRO A 116 3.06 3.46 -2.51
N ASP A 117 2.81 2.86 -3.67
CA ASP A 117 1.73 3.25 -4.59
C ASP A 117 0.34 3.04 -3.98
N VAL A 118 0.16 1.98 -3.19
CA VAL A 118 -1.07 1.70 -2.44
C VAL A 118 -1.28 2.73 -1.34
N LEU A 119 -0.21 3.09 -0.61
CA LEU A 119 -0.27 4.14 0.40
C LEU A 119 -0.71 5.48 -0.21
N ASP A 120 -0.12 5.88 -1.33
CA ASP A 120 -0.51 7.09 -2.06
C ASP A 120 -1.95 7.01 -2.56
N THR A 121 -2.40 5.83 -3.01
CA THR A 121 -3.79 5.60 -3.42
C THR A 121 -4.77 5.80 -2.26
N LEU A 122 -4.45 5.32 -1.07
CA LEU A 122 -5.30 5.53 0.12
C LEU A 122 -5.37 7.02 0.49
N TRP A 123 -4.25 7.74 0.43
CA TRP A 123 -4.23 9.20 0.60
C TRP A 123 -5.08 9.92 -0.45
N GLY A 124 -4.99 9.51 -1.71
CA GLY A 124 -5.80 10.08 -2.79
C GLY A 124 -7.29 9.92 -2.53
N ILE A 125 -7.73 8.74 -2.10
CA ILE A 125 -9.14 8.50 -1.75
C ILE A 125 -9.55 9.41 -0.58
N TYR A 126 -8.75 9.48 0.48
CA TYR A 126 -9.03 10.37 1.61
C TYR A 126 -9.17 11.84 1.17
N PHE A 127 -8.26 12.35 0.34
CA PHE A 127 -8.34 13.73 -0.13
C PHE A 127 -9.55 14.01 -1.02
N ALA A 128 -10.04 13.00 -1.74
CA ALA A 128 -11.24 13.13 -2.56
C ALA A 128 -12.54 13.08 -1.74
N THR A 129 -12.58 12.32 -0.65
CA THR A 129 -13.84 12.01 0.05
C THR A 129 -13.94 12.56 1.47
N GLY A 130 -12.81 12.78 2.15
CA GLY A 130 -12.75 13.04 3.59
C GLY A 130 -13.16 11.84 4.47
N ASP A 131 -13.39 10.66 3.87
CA ASP A 131 -13.80 9.44 4.60
C ASP A 131 -12.64 8.92 5.47
N ALA A 132 -12.94 8.45 6.68
CA ALA A 132 -11.95 7.88 7.58
C ALA A 132 -11.47 6.47 7.16
N ALA A 133 -12.23 5.74 6.33
CA ALA A 133 -11.90 4.37 5.96
C ALA A 133 -10.50 4.18 5.32
N PRO A 134 -10.02 5.04 4.39
CA PRO A 134 -8.64 4.98 3.90
C PRO A 134 -7.61 5.27 4.99
N LEU A 135 -7.89 6.21 5.92
CA LEU A 135 -6.99 6.49 7.05
C LEU A 135 -6.83 5.28 7.97
N ALA A 136 -7.93 4.58 8.29
CA ALA A 136 -7.88 3.37 9.09
C ALA A 136 -6.97 2.30 8.47
N ARG A 137 -6.96 2.19 7.14
CA ARG A 137 -6.04 1.29 6.41
C ARG A 137 -4.59 1.75 6.49
N ILE A 138 -4.32 3.06 6.41
CA ILE A 138 -2.97 3.61 6.59
C ILE A 138 -2.48 3.38 8.03
N VAL A 139 -3.34 3.57 9.03
CA VAL A 139 -3.07 3.30 10.45
C VAL A 139 -2.72 1.82 10.67
N ALA A 140 -3.40 0.89 9.97
CA ALA A 140 -3.11 -0.54 10.06
C ALA A 140 -1.69 -0.91 9.57
N LEU A 141 -1.03 -0.04 8.79
CA LEU A 141 0.35 -0.25 8.32
C LEU A 141 1.40 0.24 9.34
N LEU A 142 1.01 0.95 10.40
CA LEU A 142 1.94 1.51 11.37
C LEU A 142 2.84 0.47 12.07
N PRO A 143 2.37 -0.74 12.43
CA PRO A 143 3.24 -1.76 13.00
C PRO A 143 4.41 -2.15 12.09
N TRP A 144 4.27 -2.01 10.77
CA TRP A 144 5.37 -2.28 9.85
C TRP A 144 6.53 -1.30 10.01
N SER A 145 6.34 -0.13 10.65
CA SER A 145 7.45 0.77 10.98
C SER A 145 8.46 0.17 11.98
N GLU A 146 8.10 -0.96 12.61
CA GLU A 146 8.95 -1.70 13.53
C GLU A 146 9.44 -3.05 12.94
N GLU A 147 9.15 -3.32 11.67
CA GLU A 147 9.56 -4.52 10.94
C GLU A 147 11.10 -4.71 10.98
N ARG A 148 11.53 -5.97 11.10
CA ARG A 148 12.94 -6.35 11.30
C ARG A 148 13.47 -7.33 10.26
N ALA A 149 12.62 -7.89 9.42
CA ALA A 149 13.01 -8.88 8.41
C ALA A 149 12.85 -8.35 6.98
N ASP A 150 11.78 -7.60 6.72
CA ASP A 150 11.40 -7.15 5.38
C ASP A 150 11.59 -5.63 5.23
N ALA A 151 12.60 -5.23 4.44
CA ALA A 151 12.90 -3.83 4.18
C ALA A 151 11.79 -3.09 3.41
N GLY A 152 11.03 -3.80 2.57
CA GLY A 152 9.91 -3.24 1.83
C GLY A 152 8.74 -2.90 2.76
N ARG A 153 8.35 -3.84 3.63
CA ARG A 153 7.35 -3.59 4.68
C ARG A 153 7.80 -2.47 5.62
N LEU A 154 9.05 -2.50 6.07
CA LEU A 154 9.62 -1.45 6.92
C LEU A 154 9.51 -0.06 6.28
N THR A 155 9.85 0.03 5.00
CA THR A 155 9.74 1.28 4.22
C THR A 155 8.31 1.79 4.16
N VAL A 156 7.35 0.92 3.82
CA VAL A 156 5.92 1.29 3.76
C VAL A 156 5.40 1.74 5.13
N GLY A 157 5.72 1.04 6.21
CA GLY A 157 5.32 1.43 7.56
C GLY A 157 5.92 2.77 8.00
N CYS A 158 7.20 3.00 7.69
CA CYS A 158 7.86 4.29 7.94
C CYS A 158 7.21 5.43 7.15
N MET A 159 6.88 5.20 5.88
CA MET A 159 6.16 6.19 5.04
C MET A 159 4.76 6.48 5.59
N ALA A 160 4.01 5.45 6.02
CA ALA A 160 2.70 5.62 6.65
C ALA A 160 2.81 6.49 7.90
N LYS A 161 3.76 6.17 8.80
CA LYS A 161 4.03 6.95 10.01
C LYS A 161 4.37 8.41 9.70
N PHE A 162 5.32 8.64 8.78
CA PHE A 162 5.75 9.98 8.41
C PHE A 162 4.63 10.80 7.76
N THR A 163 3.92 10.23 6.79
CA THR A 163 2.87 10.96 6.05
C THR A 163 1.66 11.26 6.92
N LEU A 164 1.28 10.37 7.84
CA LEU A 164 0.24 10.64 8.83
C LEU A 164 0.63 11.83 9.72
N ALA A 165 1.84 11.82 10.29
CA ALA A 165 2.32 12.91 11.15
C ALA A 165 2.40 14.24 10.38
N ALA A 166 2.96 14.23 9.17
CA ALA A 166 3.17 15.42 8.36
C ALA A 166 1.85 16.06 7.92
N ASN A 167 0.85 15.26 7.54
CA ASN A 167 -0.47 15.78 7.17
C ASN A 167 -1.25 16.24 8.42
N ALA A 168 -1.23 15.46 9.50
CA ALA A 168 -1.95 15.80 10.74
C ALA A 168 -1.40 17.06 11.43
N ALA A 169 -0.10 17.36 11.27
CA ALA A 169 0.49 18.61 11.78
C ALA A 169 -0.11 19.88 11.15
N ARG A 170 -0.76 19.76 9.98
CA ARG A 170 -1.33 20.87 9.21
C ARG A 170 -2.86 20.79 9.09
N ASP A 171 -3.45 19.65 9.45
CA ASP A 171 -4.88 19.39 9.36
C ASP A 171 -5.43 18.96 10.73
N PRO A 172 -6.08 19.88 11.47
CA PRO A 172 -6.63 19.57 12.79
C PRO A 172 -7.81 18.58 12.73
N VAL A 173 -8.51 18.47 11.59
CA VAL A 173 -9.58 17.50 11.41
C VAL A 173 -8.98 16.10 11.30
N LEU A 174 -7.94 15.93 10.48
CA LEU A 174 -7.18 14.69 10.41
C LEU A 174 -6.60 14.30 11.78
N LEU A 175 -6.00 15.26 12.51
CA LEU A 175 -5.47 15.00 13.84
C LEU A 175 -6.55 14.49 14.81
N ALA A 176 -7.75 15.06 14.76
CA ALA A 176 -8.88 14.59 15.56
C ALA A 176 -9.32 13.16 15.17
N LEU A 177 -9.36 12.85 13.87
CA LEU A 177 -9.65 11.50 13.38
C LEU A 177 -8.62 10.48 13.91
N LEU A 178 -7.32 10.80 13.88
CA LEU A 178 -6.28 9.92 14.40
C LEU A 178 -6.40 9.69 15.91
N ARG A 179 -6.73 10.73 16.68
CA ARG A 179 -6.98 10.60 18.12
C ARG A 179 -8.19 9.70 18.41
N ASN A 180 -9.25 9.81 17.62
CA ASN A 180 -10.43 8.94 17.75
C ASN A 180 -10.08 7.49 17.43
N GLU A 181 -9.29 7.25 16.39
CA GLU A 181 -8.85 5.90 16.02
C GLU A 181 -7.97 5.25 17.08
N LEU A 182 -7.13 6.02 17.79
CA LEU A 182 -6.21 5.51 18.80
C LEU A 182 -6.88 4.62 19.85
N ALA A 183 -8.10 4.96 20.28
CA ALA A 183 -8.83 4.21 21.29
C ALA A 183 -9.26 2.80 20.82
N ALA A 184 -9.38 2.59 19.50
CA ALA A 184 -9.80 1.33 18.89
C ALA A 184 -8.63 0.43 18.48
N GLN A 185 -7.39 0.92 18.53
CA GLN A 185 -6.22 0.20 18.03
C GLN A 185 -5.68 -0.85 19.02
N PRO A 186 -5.19 -2.00 18.53
CA PRO A 186 -4.46 -2.96 19.37
C PRO A 186 -3.14 -2.35 19.87
N ALA A 187 -2.60 -2.88 20.97
CA ALA A 187 -1.45 -2.29 21.67
C ALA A 187 -0.24 -1.97 20.76
N GLY A 188 0.12 -2.86 19.82
CA GLY A 188 1.21 -2.64 18.87
C GLY A 188 0.96 -1.43 17.96
N THR A 189 -0.22 -1.35 17.34
CA THR A 189 -0.60 -0.21 16.50
C THR A 189 -0.80 1.07 17.32
N ALA A 190 -1.40 0.96 18.51
CA ALA A 190 -1.67 2.09 19.39
C ALA A 190 -0.39 2.80 19.86
N GLY A 191 0.68 2.04 20.14
CA GLY A 191 1.98 2.60 20.51
C GLY A 191 2.56 3.50 19.42
N VAL A 192 2.64 2.98 18.18
CA VAL A 192 3.15 3.73 17.03
C VAL A 192 2.23 4.91 16.67
N LEU A 193 0.90 4.72 16.73
CA LEU A 193 -0.06 5.79 16.45
C LEU A 193 0.04 6.92 17.48
N LYS A 194 0.23 6.60 18.77
CA LYS A 194 0.44 7.61 19.82
C LYS A 194 1.70 8.45 19.55
N ASP A 195 2.80 7.82 19.17
CA ASP A 195 4.04 8.54 18.79
C ASP A 195 3.82 9.41 17.53
N THR A 196 3.06 8.91 16.55
CA THR A 196 2.69 9.64 15.33
C THR A 196 1.90 10.90 15.64
N ILE A 197 0.89 10.81 16.51
CA ILE A 197 0.07 11.94 16.98
C ILE A 197 0.94 12.95 17.72
N ALA A 198 1.80 12.49 18.64
CA ALA A 198 2.69 13.36 19.38
C ALA A 198 3.68 14.12 18.46
N ALA A 199 4.22 13.45 17.45
CA ALA A 199 5.09 14.08 16.44
C ALA A 199 4.33 15.13 15.61
N ALA A 200 3.06 14.89 15.27
CA ALA A 200 2.22 15.86 14.57
C ALA A 200 1.97 17.11 15.42
N GLU A 201 1.61 16.93 16.70
CA GLU A 201 1.32 18.01 17.65
C GLU A 201 2.54 18.88 17.97
N SER A 202 3.72 18.26 18.03
CA SER A 202 4.99 18.95 18.31
C SER A 202 5.73 19.43 17.05
N ILE A 203 5.22 19.08 15.86
CA ILE A 203 5.87 19.35 14.56
C ILE A 203 7.28 18.72 14.50
N ASP A 204 7.51 17.62 15.22
CA ASP A 204 8.79 16.90 15.26
C ASP A 204 8.92 15.88 14.11
N LEU A 205 8.70 16.36 12.89
CA LEU A 205 8.81 15.53 11.68
C LEU A 205 10.26 15.15 11.37
N GLY A 206 11.22 15.95 11.86
CA GLY A 206 12.65 15.71 11.71
C GLY A 206 13.09 14.42 12.40
N ARG A 207 12.62 14.19 13.63
CA ARG A 207 12.88 12.95 14.37
C ARG A 207 12.33 11.73 13.64
N ILE A 208 11.04 11.75 13.26
CA ILE A 208 10.40 10.62 12.56
C ILE A 208 11.17 10.26 11.30
N ARG A 209 11.51 11.26 10.48
CA ARG A 209 12.29 11.03 9.25
C ARG A 209 13.64 10.40 9.54
N LYS A 210 14.37 10.91 10.54
CA LYS A 210 15.70 10.41 10.89
C LYS A 210 15.62 8.95 11.37
N GLU A 211 14.74 8.66 12.32
CA GLU A 211 14.54 7.30 12.84
C GLU A 211 14.19 6.31 11.74
N SER A 212 13.30 6.68 10.81
CA SER A 212 12.94 5.85 9.66
C SER A 212 14.13 5.56 8.74
N ILE A 213 14.90 6.59 8.38
CA ILE A 213 16.08 6.42 7.51
C ILE A 213 17.13 5.52 8.17
N ASP A 214 17.39 5.73 9.46
CA ASP A 214 18.37 4.95 10.21
C ASP A 214 17.94 3.49 10.33
N ALA A 215 16.65 3.23 10.60
CA ALA A 215 16.09 1.88 10.68
C ALA A 215 16.17 1.12 9.34
N ILE A 216 15.77 1.77 8.24
CA ILE A 216 15.81 1.16 6.89
C ILE A 216 17.26 0.81 6.51
N ARG A 217 18.19 1.76 6.67
CA ARG A 217 19.62 1.53 6.36
C ARG A 217 20.23 0.42 7.21
N ALA A 218 19.86 0.34 8.49
CA ALA A 218 20.35 -0.71 9.38
C ALA A 218 19.88 -2.09 8.91
N LEU A 219 18.60 -2.23 8.53
CA LEU A 219 18.05 -3.49 8.03
C LEU A 219 18.62 -3.87 6.66
N GLU A 220 18.73 -2.92 5.73
CA GLU A 220 19.38 -3.15 4.43
C GLU A 220 20.82 -3.64 4.60
N LYS A 221 21.58 -3.02 5.50
CA LYS A 221 22.95 -3.44 5.80
C LYS A 221 23.00 -4.84 6.43
N ALA A 222 22.06 -5.18 7.30
CA ALA A 222 21.98 -6.52 7.90
C ALA A 222 21.60 -7.61 6.87
N ASN A 223 20.80 -7.24 5.87
CA ASN A 223 20.36 -8.12 4.78
C ASN A 223 21.38 -8.23 3.64
N GLN A 224 22.43 -7.41 3.62
CA GLN A 224 23.52 -7.57 2.66
C GLN A 224 24.23 -8.91 2.92
N PRO A 225 24.40 -9.77 1.90
CA PRO A 225 25.17 -10.99 2.07
C PRO A 225 26.59 -10.61 2.51
N VAL A 226 27.02 -11.15 3.65
CA VAL A 226 28.41 -11.02 4.09
C VAL A 226 29.27 -11.54 2.95
N ALA A 227 30.12 -10.68 2.38
CA ALA A 227 31.10 -11.12 1.41
C ALA A 227 31.94 -12.22 2.06
N THR A 228 31.72 -13.47 1.65
CA THR A 228 32.60 -14.57 2.04
C THR A 228 34.00 -14.12 1.64
N PRO A 229 34.98 -14.05 2.56
CA PRO A 229 36.35 -13.79 2.16
C PRO A 229 36.67 -14.81 1.09
N GLN A 230 37.03 -14.34 -0.10
CA GLN A 230 37.36 -15.19 -1.23
C GLN A 230 38.49 -16.08 -0.73
N ARG A 231 38.19 -17.33 -0.35
CA ARG A 231 39.19 -18.29 0.12
C ARG A 231 40.23 -18.30 -0.97
N ASP A 232 41.44 -17.88 -0.62
CA ASP A 232 42.54 -17.74 -1.57
C ASP A 232 42.80 -19.11 -2.21
N SER A 233 42.16 -19.32 -3.36
CA SER A 233 42.22 -20.58 -4.09
C SER A 233 43.64 -20.84 -4.62
N SER A 234 44.53 -19.84 -4.56
CA SER A 234 45.94 -19.99 -4.93
C SER A 234 46.69 -20.85 -3.92
N LEU A 235 46.36 -20.81 -2.63
CA LEU A 235 46.95 -21.66 -1.59
C LEU A 235 46.58 -23.13 -1.81
N TRP A 236 45.29 -23.43 -1.97
CA TRP A 236 44.83 -24.80 -2.26
C TRP A 236 45.36 -25.35 -3.58
N ARG A 237 45.43 -24.53 -4.64
CA ARG A 237 46.02 -24.94 -5.93
C ARG A 237 47.51 -25.26 -5.81
N ARG A 238 48.27 -24.50 -5.00
CA ARG A 238 49.69 -24.77 -4.74
C ARG A 238 49.88 -26.06 -3.92
N THR A 239 49.05 -26.28 -2.91
CA THR A 239 49.13 -27.50 -2.07
C THR A 239 48.78 -28.76 -2.87
N VAL A 240 47.73 -28.72 -3.71
CA VAL A 240 47.36 -29.84 -4.57
C VAL A 240 48.43 -30.11 -5.64
N ALA A 241 49.00 -29.06 -6.25
CA ALA A 241 50.10 -29.23 -7.21
C ALA A 241 51.36 -29.84 -6.58
N ALA A 242 51.68 -29.49 -5.32
CA ALA A 242 52.83 -30.05 -4.62
C ALA A 242 52.64 -31.52 -4.21
N VAL A 243 51.41 -31.98 -4.01
CA VAL A 243 51.09 -33.38 -3.68
C VAL A 243 51.02 -34.27 -4.91
N LEU A 244 50.62 -33.73 -6.08
CA LEU A 244 50.52 -34.48 -7.33
C LEU A 244 51.85 -34.59 -8.11
N LEU A 245 52.91 -33.92 -7.66
CA LEU A 245 54.25 -33.95 -8.25
C LEU A 245 55.27 -34.75 -7.42
N ARG A 246 54.79 -35.68 -6.57
CA ARG A 246 55.62 -36.71 -5.91
C ARG A 246 55.21 -38.10 -6.34
#